data_AF-I5BVN1-F1
#
_entry.id   AF-I5BVN1-F1
#
_cell.length_a   1.000
_cell.length_b   1.000
_cell.length_c   1.000
_cell.angle_alpha   90.00
_cell.angle_beta   90.00
_cell.angle_gamma   90.00
#
_symmetry.space_group_name_H-M   'P 1'
#
loop_
_entity.id
_entity.type
_entity.pdbx_description
1 polymer ?
#
loop_
_entity_poly.entity_id
_entity_poly.type
_entity_poly.pdbx_seq_one_letter_code
_entity_poly.pdbx_strand_id
1 'polypeptide(L)'
;MEQARTFGSFMEAVERETPLHFVFSTDRVDLRAAVQLDTEAQSLGEMLEQVSAQTGHSFRQIRERVIVVPAQHVKMQELEKGEVRGRVFDAVSGEP
;
A
#
# COMPACT_ATOMS: atom_id res chain seq x y z
N MET A 1 -9.31 20.03 -2.60
CA MET A 1 -8.34 20.71 -3.52
C MET A 1 -7.34 19.68 -4.01
N GLU A 2 -7.30 19.40 -5.32
CA GLU A 2 -6.40 18.39 -5.91
C GLU A 2 -4.97 18.94 -6.04
N GLN A 3 -3.98 18.24 -5.48
CA GLN A 3 -2.57 18.58 -5.64
C GLN A 3 -1.89 17.57 -6.55
N ALA A 4 -1.49 18.02 -7.74
CA ALA A 4 -0.64 17.24 -8.63
C ALA A 4 0.77 17.17 -8.04
N ARG A 5 1.22 15.96 -7.71
CA ARG A 5 2.57 15.69 -7.21
C ARG A 5 3.17 14.49 -7.93
N THR A 6 4.48 14.29 -7.79
CA THR A 6 5.14 13.10 -8.35
C THR A 6 5.06 11.94 -7.36
N PHE A 7 5.08 10.71 -7.85
CA PHE A 7 5.06 9.52 -7.01
C PHE A 7 6.23 9.49 -6.02
N GLY A 8 7.43 9.91 -6.45
CA GLY A 8 8.60 10.09 -5.59
C GLY A 8 8.34 11.09 -4.46
N SER A 9 7.86 12.29 -4.80
CA SER A 9 7.58 13.33 -3.79
C SER A 9 6.49 12.93 -2.79
N PHE A 10 5.55 12.08 -3.18
CA PHE A 10 4.57 11.51 -2.26
C PHE A 10 5.23 10.57 -1.25
N MET A 11 6.07 9.63 -1.71
CA MET A 11 6.78 8.70 -0.82
C MET A 11 7.68 9.47 0.14
N GLU A 12 8.46 10.44 -0.35
CA GLU A 12 9.33 11.29 0.49
C GLU A 12 8.53 12.04 1.57
N ALA A 13 7.33 12.54 1.24
CA ALA A 13 6.48 13.21 2.22
C ALA A 13 6.03 12.25 3.33
N VAL A 14 5.63 11.03 2.96
CA VAL A 14 5.22 10.00 3.93
C VAL A 14 6.40 9.56 4.81
N GLU A 15 7.59 9.35 4.25
CA GLU A 15 8.79 8.99 5.03
C GLU A 15 9.25 10.10 5.99
N ARG A 16 8.93 11.37 5.67
CA ARG A 16 9.24 12.51 6.54
C ARG A 16 8.26 12.61 7.71
N GLU A 17 7.00 12.26 7.49
CA GLU A 17 5.91 12.44 8.48
C GLU A 17 5.61 11.16 9.27
N THR A 18 6.16 10.01 8.86
CA THR A 18 5.92 8.70 9.47
C THR A 18 7.24 7.93 9.61
N PRO A 19 7.33 6.93 10.51
CA PRO A 19 8.51 6.06 10.59
C PRO A 19 8.60 5.04 9.44
N LEU A 20 7.78 5.18 8.40
CA LEU A 20 7.76 4.25 7.28
C LEU A 20 8.90 4.55 6.31
N HIS A 21 9.42 3.50 5.69
CA HIS A 21 10.44 3.56 4.66
C HIS A 21 10.00 2.80 3.40
N PHE A 22 9.96 3.47 2.27
CA PHE A 22 9.63 2.86 0.99
C PHE A 22 10.84 2.15 0.41
N VAL A 23 10.64 0.89 0.01
CA VAL A 23 11.64 0.07 -0.65
C VAL A 23 11.11 -0.30 -2.02
N PHE A 24 11.82 0.07 -3.06
CA PHE A 24 11.42 -0.16 -4.44
C PHE A 24 12.63 -0.38 -5.34
N SER A 25 12.38 -0.94 -6.52
CA SER A 25 13.39 -1.13 -7.57
C SER A 25 13.27 0.03 -8.56
N THR A 26 14.35 0.79 -8.76
CA THR A 26 14.35 1.96 -9.68
C THR A 26 14.16 1.57 -11.14
N ASP A 27 14.40 0.32 -11.51
CA ASP A 27 14.08 -0.25 -12.83
C ASP A 27 12.59 -0.57 -13.01
N ARG A 28 11.80 -0.60 -11.93
CA ARG A 28 10.39 -1.01 -11.95
C ARG A 28 9.41 0.07 -11.53
N VAL A 29 9.90 1.12 -10.87
CA VAL A 29 9.08 2.19 -10.33
C VAL A 29 9.51 3.52 -10.93
N ASP A 30 8.61 4.14 -11.68
CA ASP A 30 8.81 5.50 -12.18
C ASP A 30 8.42 6.52 -11.10
N LEU A 31 9.43 7.11 -10.46
CA LEU A 31 9.25 8.15 -9.44
C LEU A 31 8.69 9.46 -10.01
N ARG A 32 8.81 9.68 -11.31
CA ARG A 32 8.33 10.89 -11.99
C ARG A 32 6.86 10.77 -12.42
N ALA A 33 6.26 9.60 -12.26
CA ALA A 33 4.85 9.39 -12.52
C ALA A 33 4.01 10.43 -11.75
N ALA A 34 3.14 11.12 -12.47
CA ALA A 34 2.21 12.06 -11.86
C ALA A 34 1.16 11.28 -11.06
N VAL A 35 0.93 11.69 -9.82
CA VAL A 35 -0.12 11.16 -8.95
C VAL A 35 -1.00 12.30 -8.48
N GLN A 36 -2.30 12.12 -8.64
CA GLN A 36 -3.33 13.01 -8.13
C GLN A 36 -3.80 12.41 -6.81
N LEU A 37 -3.67 13.18 -5.73
CA LEU A 37 -4.12 12.73 -4.42
C LEU A 37 -5.17 13.71 -3.93
N ASP A 38 -6.30 13.14 -3.51
CA ASP A 38 -7.31 13.93 -2.85
C ASP A 38 -6.89 14.13 -1.40
N THR A 39 -6.52 15.35 -1.03
CA THR A 39 -5.88 15.61 0.27
C THR A 39 -6.87 15.81 1.42
N GLU A 40 -8.17 15.66 1.18
CA GLU A 40 -9.18 15.88 2.23
C GLU A 40 -9.27 14.70 3.19
N ALA A 41 -8.69 14.87 4.39
CA ALA A 41 -8.81 14.00 5.57
C ALA A 41 -8.66 12.49 5.31
N GLN A 42 -7.80 12.10 4.37
CA GLN A 42 -7.54 10.70 4.04
C GLN A 42 -6.51 10.08 4.98
N SER A 43 -6.73 8.82 5.35
CA SER A 43 -5.70 8.01 5.98
C SER A 43 -4.60 7.64 4.98
N LEU A 44 -3.39 7.35 5.48
CA LEU A 44 -2.29 6.91 4.62
C LEU A 44 -2.66 5.68 3.77
N GLY A 45 -3.47 4.77 4.30
CA GLY A 45 -3.94 3.59 3.57
C GLY A 45 -4.76 3.96 2.33
N GLU A 46 -5.70 4.90 2.47
CA GLU A 46 -6.52 5.40 1.36
C GLU A 46 -5.66 6.13 0.31
N MET A 47 -4.68 6.92 0.76
CA MET A 47 -3.74 7.58 -0.15
C MET A 47 -2.91 6.56 -0.94
N LEU A 48 -2.42 5.50 -0.30
CA LEU A 48 -1.69 4.42 -0.97
C LEU A 48 -2.57 3.66 -1.95
N GLU A 49 -3.85 3.45 -1.64
CA GLU A 49 -4.81 2.83 -2.55
C GLU A 49 -5.05 3.69 -3.81
N GLN A 50 -5.22 5.01 -3.64
CA GLN A 50 -5.35 5.95 -4.77
C GLN A 50 -4.11 5.94 -5.67
N VAL A 51 -2.92 5.94 -5.07
CA VAL A 51 -1.66 5.87 -5.82
C VAL A 51 -1.52 4.53 -6.53
N SER A 52 -1.91 3.43 -5.87
CA SER A 52 -1.92 2.09 -6.47
C SER A 52 -2.81 2.04 -7.71
N ALA A 53 -4.01 2.60 -7.63
CA ALA A 53 -4.96 2.65 -8.75
C ALA A 53 -4.44 3.45 -9.96
N GLN A 54 -3.67 4.51 -9.72
CA GLN A 54 -3.14 5.37 -10.79
C GLN A 54 -1.84 4.84 -11.41
N THR A 55 -0.97 4.27 -10.57
CA THR A 55 0.37 3.89 -11.00
C THR A 55 0.47 2.41 -11.36
N GLY A 56 -0.52 1.59 -11.00
CA GLY A 56 -0.46 0.14 -11.19
C GLY A 56 0.58 -0.54 -10.29
N HIS A 57 0.92 0.05 -9.16
CA HIS A 57 1.82 -0.53 -8.16
C HIS A 57 1.03 -1.00 -6.94
N SER A 58 1.45 -2.10 -6.32
CA SER A 58 0.93 -2.55 -5.04
C SER A 58 1.93 -2.26 -3.92
N PHE A 59 1.41 -2.01 -2.73
CA PHE A 59 2.19 -1.71 -1.55
C PHE A 59 2.08 -2.86 -0.55
N ARG A 60 3.22 -3.36 -0.06
CA ARG A 60 3.26 -4.38 0.99
C ARG A 60 4.03 -3.86 2.19
N GLN A 61 3.33 -3.68 3.31
CA GLN A 61 3.98 -3.28 4.56
C GLN A 61 4.55 -4.49 5.30
N ILE A 62 5.81 -4.39 5.72
CA ILE A 62 6.50 -5.33 6.60
C ILE A 62 7.20 -4.52 7.68
N ARG A 63 6.62 -4.48 8.88
CA ARG A 63 7.04 -3.58 9.98
C ARG A 63 7.00 -2.11 9.52
N GLU A 64 8.13 -1.44 9.56
CA GLU A 64 8.32 -0.05 9.14
C GLU A 64 8.67 0.09 7.66
N ARG A 65 8.74 -1.01 6.90
CA ARG A 65 9.08 -0.97 5.47
C ARG A 65 7.85 -1.15 4.61
N VAL A 66 7.66 -0.28 3.63
CA VAL A 66 6.63 -0.39 2.60
C VAL A 66 7.29 -0.78 1.28
N ILE A 67 7.11 -2.02 0.86
CA ILE A 67 7.68 -2.53 -0.38
C ILE A 67 6.73 -2.19 -1.53
N VAL A 68 7.24 -1.47 -2.54
CA VAL A 68 6.50 -1.15 -3.76
C VAL A 68 6.81 -2.20 -4.82
N VAL A 69 5.78 -2.88 -5.30
CA VAL A 69 5.90 -3.88 -6.36
C VAL A 69 4.96 -3.54 -7.51
N PRO A 70 5.30 -3.85 -8.78
CA PRO A 70 4.33 -3.77 -9.85
C PRO A 70 3.12 -4.63 -9.51
N ALA A 71 1.91 -4.10 -9.66
CA ALA A 71 0.70 -4.89 -9.64
C ALA A 71 0.70 -5.73 -10.92
N GLN A 72 1.50 -6.79 -10.97
CA GLN A 72 1.37 -7.82 -11.99
C GLN A 72 -0.07 -8.28 -11.91
N HIS A 73 -0.91 -7.87 -12.87
CA HIS A 73 -2.35 -8.11 -12.95
C HIS A 73 -2.78 -9.15 -11.93
N VAL A 74 -3.01 -8.70 -10.69
CA VAL A 74 -3.82 -9.48 -9.78
C VAL A 74 -5.17 -9.24 -10.42
N LYS A 75 -5.52 -10.09 -11.40
CA LYS A 75 -6.92 -10.39 -11.65
C LYS A 75 -7.44 -10.56 -10.25
N MET A 76 -8.31 -9.65 -9.84
CA MET A 76 -9.34 -9.98 -8.88
C MET A 76 -9.99 -11.25 -9.44
N GLN A 77 -9.40 -12.42 -9.19
CA GLN A 77 -10.20 -13.51 -8.69
C GLN A 77 -10.91 -12.84 -7.54
N GLU A 78 -12.19 -12.56 -7.78
CA GLU A 78 -13.17 -12.49 -6.72
C GLU A 78 -12.62 -13.36 -5.59
N LEU A 79 -12.23 -12.70 -4.51
CA LEU A 79 -12.26 -13.36 -3.23
C LEU A 79 -13.73 -13.73 -3.09
N GLU A 80 -14.08 -14.90 -3.63
CA GLU A 80 -15.14 -15.74 -3.11
C GLU A 80 -15.06 -15.51 -1.61
N LYS A 81 -16.19 -15.10 -1.02
CA LYS A 81 -16.36 -14.93 0.41
C LYS A 81 -15.78 -16.17 1.11
N GLY A 82 -14.49 -16.11 1.37
CA GLY A 82 -13.70 -17.13 2.00
C GLY A 82 -14.07 -16.96 3.45
N GLU A 83 -15.17 -17.60 3.82
CA GLU A 83 -15.53 -17.86 5.19
C GLU A 83 -14.24 -18.32 5.88
N VAL A 84 -13.67 -17.47 6.73
CA VAL A 84 -12.44 -17.78 7.45
C VAL A 84 -12.83 -18.84 8.48
N ARG A 85 -12.88 -20.10 8.05
CA ARG A 85 -12.97 -21.28 8.93
C ARG A 85 -11.56 -21.64 9.39
N GLY A 86 -11.01 -20.81 10.25
CA GLY A 86 -9.83 -21.12 11.04
C GLY A 86 -10.21 -21.09 12.51
N ARG A 87 -9.97 -22.17 13.26
CA ARG A 87 -10.09 -22.13 14.72
C ARG A 87 -9.05 -21.17 15.24
N VAL A 88 -9.49 -20.12 15.92
CA VAL A 88 -8.62 -19.18 16.63
C VAL A 88 -8.13 -19.93 17.88
N PHE A 89 -6.88 -20.40 17.86
CA PHE A 89 -6.25 -20.95 19.05
C PHE A 89 -5.66 -19.79 19.86
N ASP A 90 -6.19 -19.61 21.08
CA ASP A 90 -5.65 -18.64 22.03
C ASP A 90 -4.30 -19.17 22.56
N ALA A 91 -3.23 -18.40 22.36
CA ALA A 91 -1.86 -18.83 22.67
C ALA A 91 -1.53 -18.81 24.18
N VAL A 92 -2.52 -18.64 25.06
CA VAL A 92 -2.31 -18.61 26.52
C VAL A 92 -2.79 -19.90 27.21
N SER A 93 -3.70 -20.66 26.62
CA SER A 93 -4.26 -21.87 27.24
C SER A 93 -4.44 -22.96 26.19
N GLY A 94 -3.38 -23.73 25.93
CA GLY A 94 -3.38 -24.76 24.90
C GLY A 94 -4.18 -26.01 25.26
N GLU A 95 -5.51 -25.97 25.15
CA GLU A 95 -6.39 -27.15 25.09
C GLU A 95 -7.54 -26.94 24.08
N PRO A 96 -7.99 -28.02 23.41
CA PRO A 96 -8.71 -27.96 22.12
C PRO A 96 -10.19 -27.55 22.14
#